data_AF-A0A5C6Z6S4-F1
#
_entry.id   AF-A0A5C6Z6S4-F1
#
_cell.length_a   1.000
_cell.length_b   1.000
_cell.length_c   1.000
_cell.angle_alpha   90.00
_cell.angle_beta   90.00
_cell.angle_gamma   90.00
#
_symmetry.space_group_name_H-M   'P 1'
#
loop_
_entity.id
_entity.type
_entity.pdbx_description
1 polymer ?
#
loop_
_entity_poly.entity_id
_entity_poly.type
_entity_poly.pdbx_seq_one_letter_code
_entity_poly.pdbx_strand_id
1 'polypeptide(L)'
;MKRMLINATQQEERRLAIVDGQKLLDFETEIEGREQRKGNIYKAVVTRVEPSLEACFVDYGEDRHGFLPFKEISRQYFRDGADVRSAKIQDVIKEGQELLVQVEKEERGNKGAALTTFVSLAGRYLVLMPNNPRGGGVSRRIEGEDREELKEALDQLEYPKGMSLIARTAGIGRSAAELQWDLNYMLKLWTAIDEAAQGGKGAFLIYQESSLVIRAIRDYFTADIGEILIDTDDIFEQAHQFMTHVMPETAHKVKRYRDDAPLFSRFQIEHQIETAFSRTVNLPSGGAIVIDHTEALVSVDVNSARATRGGDIEETATRTNLEAADEIARQMRLRDLGGLIVVDFIDMEESKNRREVEQRLRDALRQDRARVQ
;
A
#
# COMPACT_ATOMS: atom_id res chain seq x y z
N MET A 1 -4.38 3.80 23.49
CA MET A 1 -5.38 4.37 22.55
C MET A 1 -4.65 4.68 21.28
N LYS A 2 -5.14 4.15 20.16
CA LYS A 2 -4.51 4.34 18.87
C LYS A 2 -4.84 5.70 18.25
N ARG A 3 -3.84 6.31 17.61
CA ARG A 3 -3.97 7.59 16.90
C ARG A 3 -3.18 7.56 15.60
N MET A 4 -3.67 8.33 14.64
CA MET A 4 -2.92 8.68 13.42
C MET A 4 -2.44 10.12 13.58
N LEU A 5 -1.15 10.34 13.40
CA LEU A 5 -0.48 11.63 13.57
C LEU A 5 0.09 12.06 12.22
N ILE A 6 -0.26 13.25 11.76
CA ILE A 6 0.16 13.79 10.47
C ILE A 6 0.93 15.07 10.72
N ASN A 7 2.22 15.02 10.44
CA ASN A 7 3.13 16.15 10.54
C ASN A 7 3.51 16.63 9.14
N ALA A 8 3.03 17.81 8.77
CA ALA A 8 3.24 18.43 7.47
C ALA A 8 3.63 19.91 7.60
N THR A 9 4.16 20.28 8.77
CA THR A 9 4.70 21.63 9.02
C THR A 9 5.80 21.99 8.01
N GLN A 10 6.60 21.00 7.57
CA GLN A 10 7.60 21.18 6.51
C GLN A 10 6.96 20.87 5.15
N GLN A 11 7.06 21.78 4.20
CA GLN A 11 6.47 21.57 2.86
C GLN A 11 7.16 20.45 2.09
N GLU A 12 8.48 20.34 2.24
CA GLU A 12 9.32 19.36 1.55
C GLU A 12 9.11 17.92 2.04
N GLU A 13 8.56 17.73 3.25
CA GLU A 13 8.40 16.42 3.87
C GLU A 13 7.10 16.33 4.66
N ARG A 14 6.22 15.41 4.25
CA ARG A 14 5.02 15.04 4.99
C ARG A 14 5.26 13.70 5.67
N ARG A 15 5.04 13.66 6.97
CA ARG A 15 5.29 12.48 7.80
C ARG A 15 3.98 12.01 8.42
N LEU A 16 3.75 10.71 8.38
CA LEU A 16 2.59 10.06 8.97
C LEU A 16 3.06 9.00 9.96
N ALA A 17 2.45 8.98 11.15
CA ALA A 17 2.72 7.97 12.16
C ALA A 17 1.43 7.39 12.71
N ILE A 18 1.40 6.08 12.93
CA ILE A 18 0.34 5.40 13.67
C ILE A 18 0.93 4.99 15.01
N VAL A 19 0.28 5.41 16.09
CA VAL A 19 0.74 5.17 17.46
C VAL A 19 -0.31 4.44 18.28
N ASP A 20 0.12 3.63 19.24
CA ASP A 20 -0.72 3.20 20.35
C ASP A 20 -0.14 3.72 21.68
N GLY A 21 -0.81 4.72 22.26
CA GLY A 21 -0.25 5.48 23.37
C GLY A 21 1.00 6.24 22.91
N GLN A 22 2.18 5.76 23.32
CA GLN A 22 3.49 6.30 22.94
C GLN A 22 4.29 5.35 22.05
N LYS A 23 3.76 4.17 21.70
CA LYS A 23 4.46 3.19 20.87
C LYS A 23 4.19 3.47 19.39
N LEU A 24 5.24 3.69 18.60
CA LEU A 24 5.17 3.81 17.14
C LEU A 24 4.92 2.44 16.51
N LEU A 25 3.78 2.31 15.82
CA LEU A 25 3.34 1.08 15.14
C LEU A 25 3.65 1.09 13.65
N ASP A 26 3.48 2.25 13.02
CA ASP A 26 3.66 2.44 11.58
C ASP A 26 4.16 3.86 11.30
N PHE A 27 4.91 4.02 10.21
CA PHE A 27 5.51 5.29 9.81
C PHE A 27 5.68 5.35 8.30
N GLU A 28 5.21 6.44 7.70
CA GLU A 28 5.42 6.74 6.29
C GLU A 28 5.90 8.18 6.14
N THR A 29 6.74 8.43 5.14
CA THR A 29 7.16 9.77 4.75
C THR A 29 6.95 9.96 3.24
N GLU A 30 6.54 11.15 2.85
CA GLU A 30 6.39 11.59 1.47
C GLU A 30 7.22 12.85 1.28
N ILE A 31 8.23 12.78 0.40
CA ILE A 31 9.14 13.87 0.10
C ILE A 31 8.70 14.52 -1.20
N GLU A 32 8.61 15.84 -1.22
CA GLU A 32 8.25 16.62 -2.41
C GLU A 32 9.22 16.33 -3.58
N GLY A 33 8.67 16.16 -4.78
CA GLY A 33 9.44 15.80 -5.98
C GLY A 33 9.89 14.34 -6.06
N ARG A 34 9.68 13.53 -5.01
CA ARG A 34 9.79 12.06 -5.02
C ARG A 34 8.45 11.39 -4.71
N GLU A 35 7.38 12.01 -5.19
CA GLU A 35 6.03 11.50 -5.00
C GLU A 35 5.88 10.13 -5.66
N GLN A 36 5.19 9.23 -4.96
CA GLN A 36 4.87 7.92 -5.50
C GLN A 36 3.92 8.10 -6.68
N ARG A 37 4.34 7.59 -7.85
CA ARG A 37 3.58 7.62 -9.10
C ARG A 37 2.72 6.38 -9.26
N LYS A 38 2.93 5.35 -8.44
CA LYS A 38 2.11 4.14 -8.44
C LYS A 38 0.65 4.51 -8.22
N GLY A 39 -0.23 4.02 -9.10
CA GLY A 39 -1.66 4.31 -9.08
C GLY A 39 -2.07 5.47 -9.97
N ASN A 40 -1.14 6.35 -10.38
CA ASN A 40 -1.44 7.45 -11.31
C ASN A 40 -1.97 6.90 -12.64
N ILE A 41 -2.90 7.63 -13.24
CA ILE A 41 -3.53 7.31 -14.51
C ILE A 41 -3.20 8.40 -15.51
N TYR A 42 -2.76 7.98 -16.69
CA TYR A 42 -2.32 8.85 -17.77
C TYR A 42 -3.08 8.51 -19.04
N LYS A 43 -3.25 9.53 -19.89
CA LYS A 43 -3.36 9.28 -21.32
C LYS A 43 -1.96 9.06 -21.85
N ALA A 44 -1.78 8.00 -22.64
CA ALA A 44 -0.49 7.63 -23.18
C ALA A 44 -0.59 7.32 -24.68
N VAL A 45 0.52 7.45 -25.38
CA VAL A 45 0.64 7.19 -26.82
C VAL A 45 1.61 6.03 -27.04
N VAL A 46 1.18 5.02 -27.79
CA VAL A 46 2.07 3.90 -28.17
C VAL A 46 3.20 4.42 -29.05
N THR A 47 4.43 4.26 -28.58
CA THR A 47 5.65 4.70 -29.28
C THR A 47 6.20 3.61 -30.19
N ARG A 48 6.20 2.37 -29.72
CA ARG A 48 6.63 1.19 -30.49
C ARG A 48 5.97 -0.09 -29.97
N VAL A 49 5.76 -1.04 -30.87
CA VAL A 49 5.27 -2.39 -30.55
C VAL A 49 6.43 -3.38 -30.65
N GLU A 50 6.61 -4.21 -29.63
CA GLU A 50 7.71 -5.18 -29.53
C GLU A 50 7.17 -6.62 -29.41
N PRO A 51 6.98 -7.33 -30.55
CA PRO A 51 6.43 -8.69 -30.55
C PRO A 51 7.27 -9.70 -29.78
N SER A 52 8.60 -9.51 -29.75
CA SER A 52 9.54 -10.39 -29.04
C SER A 52 9.32 -10.41 -27.52
N LEU A 53 8.81 -9.30 -26.97
CA LEU A 53 8.49 -9.14 -25.56
C LEU A 53 7.00 -9.33 -25.26
N GLU A 54 6.18 -9.56 -26.31
CA GLU A 54 4.72 -9.49 -26.25
C GLU A 54 4.25 -8.21 -25.51
N ALA A 55 4.80 -7.06 -25.88
CA ALA A 55 4.55 -5.79 -25.18
C ALA A 55 4.68 -4.57 -26.11
N CYS A 56 4.21 -3.42 -25.67
CA CYS A 56 4.48 -2.14 -26.32
C CYS A 56 5.09 -1.14 -25.33
N PHE A 57 5.81 -0.16 -25.87
CA PHE A 57 6.30 0.96 -25.09
C PHE A 57 5.40 2.17 -25.34
N VAL A 58 5.05 2.88 -24.28
CA VAL A 58 4.16 4.03 -24.37
C VAL A 58 4.82 5.28 -23.78
N ASP A 59 4.61 6.41 -24.43
CA ASP A 59 4.89 7.72 -23.89
C ASP A 59 3.66 8.16 -23.08
N TYR A 60 3.86 8.47 -21.82
CA TYR A 60 2.83 8.92 -20.89
C TYR A 60 3.18 10.28 -20.26
N GLY A 61 4.15 11.01 -20.84
CA GLY A 61 4.56 12.35 -20.41
C GLY A 61 5.76 12.38 -19.46
N GLU A 62 6.36 11.23 -19.18
CA GLU A 62 7.56 11.10 -18.34
C GLU A 62 8.83 10.89 -19.17
N ASP A 63 9.99 11.10 -18.56
CA ASP A 63 11.30 11.01 -19.21
C ASP A 63 11.58 9.63 -19.85
N ARG A 64 11.04 8.56 -19.26
CA ARG A 64 11.19 7.19 -19.76
C ARG A 64 9.85 6.65 -20.24
N HIS A 65 9.88 5.95 -21.37
CA HIS A 65 8.69 5.24 -21.85
C HIS A 65 8.31 4.12 -20.88
N GLY A 66 7.00 3.98 -20.67
CA GLY A 66 6.43 2.91 -19.87
C GLY A 66 6.39 1.60 -20.65
N PHE A 67 6.47 0.49 -19.93
CA PHE A 67 6.37 -0.86 -20.46
C PHE A 67 4.94 -1.40 -20.24
N LEU A 68 4.22 -1.69 -21.33
CA LEU A 68 2.85 -2.19 -21.31
C LEU A 68 2.79 -3.60 -21.91
N PRO A 69 2.72 -4.66 -21.08
CA PRO A 69 2.60 -6.04 -21.55
C PRO A 69 1.26 -6.29 -22.26
N PHE A 70 1.25 -7.16 -23.28
CA PHE A 70 0.03 -7.48 -24.04
C PHE A 70 -1.11 -8.00 -23.16
N LYS A 71 -0.79 -8.82 -22.16
CA LYS A 71 -1.76 -9.35 -21.18
C LYS A 71 -2.43 -8.27 -20.33
N GLU A 72 -1.86 -7.07 -20.24
CA GLU A 72 -2.34 -5.92 -19.49
C GLU A 72 -3.13 -4.92 -20.38
N ILE A 73 -3.41 -5.30 -21.64
CA ILE A 73 -4.16 -4.47 -22.59
C ILE A 73 -5.62 -4.95 -22.65
N SER A 74 -6.54 -4.03 -22.34
CA SER A 74 -7.97 -4.24 -22.43
C SER A 74 -8.39 -4.40 -23.88
N ARG A 75 -9.34 -5.32 -24.09
CA ARG A 75 -9.84 -5.68 -25.42
C ARG A 75 -10.51 -4.50 -26.13
N GLN A 76 -10.93 -3.48 -25.40
CA GLN A 76 -11.48 -2.25 -25.98
C GLN A 76 -10.48 -1.50 -26.87
N TYR A 77 -9.18 -1.75 -26.70
CA TYR A 77 -8.12 -1.15 -27.51
C TYR A 77 -7.70 -2.02 -28.70
N PHE A 78 -8.28 -3.20 -28.87
CA PHE A 78 -7.95 -4.06 -30.00
C PHE A 78 -8.64 -3.54 -31.25
N ARG A 79 -8.00 -3.71 -32.42
CA ARG A 79 -8.64 -3.41 -33.70
C ARG A 79 -9.92 -4.23 -33.89
N ASP A 80 -10.93 -3.61 -34.49
CA ASP A 80 -12.20 -4.25 -34.81
C ASP A 80 -11.98 -5.54 -35.63
N GLY A 81 -12.68 -6.61 -35.24
CA GLY A 81 -12.64 -7.91 -35.92
C GLY A 81 -11.47 -8.82 -35.53
N ALA A 82 -10.61 -8.44 -34.59
CA ALA A 82 -9.54 -9.30 -34.10
C ALA A 82 -10.08 -10.50 -33.29
N ASP A 83 -9.65 -11.72 -33.62
CA ASP A 83 -9.92 -12.90 -32.81
C ASP A 83 -9.04 -12.89 -31.55
N VAL A 84 -9.68 -12.69 -30.40
CA VAL A 84 -9.04 -12.60 -29.09
C VAL A 84 -8.20 -13.83 -28.74
N ARG A 85 -8.54 -15.02 -29.26
CA ARG A 85 -7.82 -16.27 -28.91
C ARG A 85 -6.49 -16.41 -29.64
N SER A 86 -6.37 -15.79 -30.81
CA SER A 86 -5.18 -15.88 -31.67
C SER A 86 -4.46 -14.55 -31.86
N ALA A 87 -4.97 -13.48 -31.23
CA ALA A 87 -4.44 -12.14 -31.32
C ALA A 87 -2.98 -12.06 -30.86
N LYS A 88 -2.14 -11.47 -31.71
CA LYS A 88 -0.80 -11.03 -31.37
C LYS A 88 -0.77 -9.51 -31.29
N ILE A 89 0.12 -8.98 -30.46
CA ILE A 89 0.15 -7.54 -30.19
C ILE A 89 0.34 -6.67 -31.46
N GLN A 90 1.19 -7.10 -32.41
CA GLN A 90 1.40 -6.37 -33.67
C GLN A 90 0.15 -6.28 -34.56
N ASP A 91 -0.77 -7.22 -34.39
CA ASP A 91 -1.98 -7.30 -35.20
C ASP A 91 -3.07 -6.40 -34.64
N VAL A 92 -3.08 -6.17 -33.32
CA VAL A 92 -4.18 -5.51 -32.61
C VAL A 92 -3.84 -4.14 -32.03
N ILE A 93 -2.55 -3.80 -31.85
CA ILE A 93 -2.09 -2.48 -31.39
C ILE A 93 -1.31 -1.79 -32.51
N LYS A 94 -1.31 -0.46 -32.53
CA LYS A 94 -0.56 0.37 -33.50
C LYS A 94 0.29 1.41 -32.79
N GLU A 95 1.41 1.79 -33.41
CA GLU A 95 2.12 3.01 -33.06
C GLU A 95 1.21 4.23 -33.28
N GLY A 96 1.35 5.23 -32.40
CA GLY A 96 0.50 6.42 -32.36
C GLY A 96 -0.88 6.20 -31.73
N GLN A 97 -1.24 4.97 -31.34
CA GLN A 97 -2.52 4.70 -30.68
C GLN A 97 -2.53 5.29 -29.27
N GLU A 98 -3.59 6.03 -28.93
CA GLU A 98 -3.81 6.56 -27.58
C GLU A 98 -4.45 5.50 -26.68
N LEU A 99 -3.95 5.37 -25.45
CA LEU A 99 -4.39 4.41 -24.43
C LEU A 99 -4.57 5.12 -23.09
N LEU A 100 -5.53 4.66 -22.29
CA LEU A 100 -5.60 4.99 -20.86
C LEU A 100 -4.75 3.97 -20.11
N VAL A 101 -3.75 4.43 -19.36
CA VAL A 101 -2.80 3.56 -18.65
C VAL A 101 -2.69 3.96 -17.18
N GLN A 102 -2.55 2.97 -16.31
CA GLN A 102 -2.26 3.14 -14.89
C GLN A 102 -0.87 2.59 -14.59
N VAL A 103 -0.13 3.29 -13.72
CA VAL A 103 1.17 2.83 -13.23
C VAL A 103 0.98 1.73 -12.18
N GLU A 104 1.37 0.50 -12.51
CA GLU A 104 1.33 -0.65 -11.60
C GLU A 104 2.60 -0.71 -10.74
N LYS A 105 3.76 -0.48 -11.38
CA LYS A 105 5.08 -0.46 -10.73
C LYS A 105 5.87 0.73 -11.24
N GLU A 106 6.50 1.42 -10.30
CA GLU A 106 7.35 2.56 -10.61
C GLU A 106 8.62 2.17 -11.35
N GLU A 107 9.30 3.18 -11.88
CA GLU A 107 10.61 3.03 -12.50
C GLU A 107 11.60 2.43 -11.50
N ARG A 108 12.35 1.43 -11.94
CA ARG A 108 13.39 0.80 -11.10
C ARG A 108 14.70 0.74 -11.86
N GLY A 109 15.68 1.50 -11.36
CA GLY A 109 17.01 1.60 -11.97
C GLY A 109 16.89 2.14 -13.39
N ASN A 110 17.19 1.28 -14.38
CA ASN A 110 17.13 1.65 -15.79
C ASN A 110 15.83 1.25 -16.51
N LYS A 111 14.89 0.57 -15.82
CA LYS A 111 13.63 0.12 -16.40
C LYS A 111 12.55 1.18 -16.21
N GLY A 112 11.83 1.52 -17.29
CA GLY A 112 10.64 2.35 -17.23
C GLY A 112 9.53 1.71 -16.40
N ALA A 113 8.51 2.49 -16.05
CA ALA A 113 7.38 2.04 -15.24
C ALA A 113 6.63 0.88 -15.92
N ALA A 114 6.15 -0.08 -15.13
CA ALA A 114 5.24 -1.11 -15.62
C ALA A 114 3.81 -0.57 -15.59
N LEU A 115 3.12 -0.68 -16.71
CA LEU A 115 1.81 -0.11 -16.91
C LEU A 115 0.76 -1.19 -17.17
N THR A 116 -0.50 -0.84 -16.89
CA THR A 116 -1.67 -1.62 -17.28
C THR A 116 -2.74 -0.71 -17.84
N THR A 117 -3.55 -1.20 -18.76
CA THR A 117 -4.79 -0.50 -19.15
C THR A 117 -5.97 -0.89 -18.28
N PHE A 118 -5.86 -1.94 -17.45
CA PHE A 118 -6.89 -2.33 -16.51
C PHE A 118 -6.83 -1.42 -15.28
N VAL A 119 -7.59 -0.33 -15.35
CA VAL A 119 -7.64 0.65 -14.26
C VAL A 119 -8.19 -0.02 -13.01
N SER A 120 -7.59 0.33 -11.88
CA SER A 120 -8.01 -0.05 -10.54
C SER A 120 -8.11 1.20 -9.68
N LEU A 121 -9.27 1.45 -9.09
CA LEU A 121 -9.50 2.54 -8.14
C LEU A 121 -9.69 1.91 -6.77
N ALA A 122 -8.73 2.13 -5.88
CA ALA A 122 -8.80 1.60 -4.52
C ALA A 122 -9.63 2.54 -3.64
N GLY A 123 -10.76 2.04 -3.17
CA GLY A 123 -11.53 2.60 -2.06
C GLY A 123 -11.07 2.00 -0.74
N ARG A 124 -11.82 2.26 0.33
CA ARG A 124 -11.47 1.76 1.66
C ARG A 124 -11.77 0.27 1.82
N TYR A 125 -12.95 -0.14 1.39
CA TYR A 125 -13.46 -1.50 1.54
C TYR A 125 -13.41 -2.27 0.23
N LEU A 126 -13.49 -1.56 -0.89
CA LEU A 126 -13.57 -2.14 -2.22
C LEU A 126 -12.44 -1.61 -3.12
N VAL A 127 -12.15 -2.35 -4.18
CA VAL A 127 -11.40 -1.86 -5.33
C VAL A 127 -12.32 -1.97 -6.55
N LEU A 128 -12.56 -0.85 -7.21
CA LEU A 128 -13.33 -0.78 -8.45
C LEU A 128 -12.40 -1.03 -9.64
N MET A 129 -12.78 -2.00 -10.48
CA MET A 129 -12.13 -2.29 -11.77
C MET A 129 -13.11 -1.91 -12.90
N PRO A 130 -13.12 -0.65 -13.36
CA PRO A 130 -14.17 -0.16 -14.25
C PRO A 130 -14.13 -0.73 -15.66
N ASN A 131 -12.99 -1.24 -16.12
CA ASN A 131 -12.79 -1.76 -17.47
C ASN A 131 -12.28 -3.21 -17.49
N ASN A 132 -12.48 -3.95 -16.40
CA ASN A 132 -12.16 -5.36 -16.31
C ASN A 132 -13.32 -6.15 -15.69
N PRO A 133 -14.24 -6.74 -16.48
CA PRO A 133 -15.37 -7.49 -15.93
C PRO A 133 -14.97 -8.83 -15.28
N ARG A 134 -13.72 -9.27 -15.45
CA ARG A 134 -13.22 -10.56 -14.92
C ARG A 134 -12.32 -10.39 -13.70
N GLY A 135 -12.08 -9.16 -13.26
CA GLY A 135 -11.15 -8.85 -12.17
C GLY A 135 -11.73 -9.02 -10.76
N GLY A 136 -13.04 -9.24 -10.63
CA GLY A 136 -13.73 -9.16 -9.34
C GLY A 136 -13.55 -10.38 -8.42
N GLY A 137 -13.93 -10.20 -7.17
CA GLY A 137 -13.96 -11.26 -6.16
C GLY A 137 -13.70 -10.75 -4.74
N VAL A 138 -13.30 -11.68 -3.87
CA VAL A 138 -12.93 -11.38 -2.48
C VAL A 138 -11.43 -11.60 -2.30
N SER A 139 -10.78 -10.73 -1.52
CA SER A 139 -9.37 -10.86 -1.14
C SER A 139 -9.02 -12.28 -0.69
N ARG A 140 -7.89 -12.80 -1.15
CA ARG A 140 -7.41 -14.16 -0.80
C ARG A 140 -7.08 -14.33 0.67
N ARG A 141 -6.97 -13.25 1.43
CA ARG A 141 -6.72 -13.27 2.88
C ARG A 141 -7.98 -13.58 3.70
N ILE A 142 -9.15 -13.61 3.06
CA ILE A 142 -10.45 -13.80 3.71
C ILE A 142 -10.92 -15.21 3.38
N GLU A 143 -11.23 -15.99 4.41
CA GLU A 143 -11.61 -17.39 4.32
C GLU A 143 -12.81 -17.66 5.25
N GLY A 144 -13.46 -18.81 5.08
CA GLY A 144 -14.58 -19.22 5.94
C GLY A 144 -15.81 -18.31 5.81
N GLU A 145 -16.52 -18.13 6.92
CA GLU A 145 -17.80 -17.41 7.05
C GLU A 145 -17.67 -15.94 6.61
N ASP A 146 -16.61 -15.24 7.02
CA ASP A 146 -16.32 -13.85 6.61
C ASP A 146 -16.31 -13.68 5.09
N ARG A 147 -15.85 -14.70 4.36
CA ARG A 147 -15.80 -14.68 2.89
C ARG A 147 -17.19 -14.83 2.27
N GLU A 148 -18.04 -15.65 2.88
CA GLU A 148 -19.40 -15.88 2.41
C GLU A 148 -20.26 -14.65 2.66
N GLU A 149 -20.23 -14.09 3.88
CA GLU A 149 -20.93 -12.85 4.22
C GLU A 149 -20.53 -11.69 3.30
N LEU A 150 -19.24 -11.52 3.04
CA LEU A 150 -18.75 -10.44 2.18
C LEU A 150 -19.15 -10.63 0.72
N LYS A 151 -19.27 -11.87 0.23
CA LYS A 151 -19.83 -12.14 -1.11
C LYS A 151 -21.31 -11.78 -1.17
N GLU A 152 -22.10 -12.16 -0.16
CA GLU A 152 -23.52 -11.83 -0.11
C GLU A 152 -23.75 -10.31 -0.05
N ALA A 153 -22.89 -9.57 0.66
CA ALA A 153 -22.93 -8.12 0.68
C ALA A 153 -22.53 -7.51 -0.68
N LEU A 154 -21.52 -8.08 -1.36
CA LEU A 154 -21.11 -7.65 -2.71
C LEU A 154 -22.21 -7.85 -3.76
N ASP A 155 -22.97 -8.94 -3.66
CA ASP A 155 -24.06 -9.27 -4.60
C ASP A 155 -25.23 -8.28 -4.51
N GLN A 156 -25.34 -7.52 -3.42
CA GLN A 156 -26.34 -6.47 -3.23
C GLN A 156 -25.92 -5.12 -3.81
N LEU A 157 -24.68 -4.97 -4.28
CA LEU A 157 -24.16 -3.69 -4.76
C LEU A 157 -24.61 -3.39 -6.18
N GLU A 158 -24.99 -2.13 -6.41
CA GLU A 158 -25.41 -1.63 -7.70
C GLU A 158 -24.25 -0.87 -8.38
N TYR A 159 -23.86 -1.34 -9.56
CA TYR A 159 -22.85 -0.69 -10.41
C TYR A 159 -23.07 -1.02 -11.89
N PRO A 160 -22.53 -0.20 -12.81
CA PRO A 160 -22.66 -0.41 -14.25
C PRO A 160 -22.12 -1.76 -14.73
N LYS A 161 -22.75 -2.32 -15.77
CA LYS A 161 -22.28 -3.55 -16.43
C LYS A 161 -20.89 -3.33 -17.03
N GLY A 162 -20.06 -4.37 -17.00
CA GLY A 162 -18.69 -4.34 -17.54
C GLY A 162 -17.62 -3.98 -16.52
N MET A 163 -18.01 -3.50 -15.34
CA MET A 163 -17.12 -3.29 -14.20
C MET A 163 -17.04 -4.55 -13.33
N SER A 164 -16.04 -4.62 -12.46
CA SER A 164 -16.00 -5.59 -11.38
C SER A 164 -15.44 -4.99 -10.09
N LEU A 165 -15.68 -5.68 -8.97
CA LEU A 165 -15.29 -5.24 -7.64
C LEU A 165 -14.43 -6.28 -6.94
N ILE A 166 -13.41 -5.83 -6.22
CA ILE A 166 -12.62 -6.67 -5.32
C ILE A 166 -12.86 -6.21 -3.89
N ALA A 167 -13.37 -7.08 -3.02
CA ALA A 167 -13.50 -6.75 -1.60
C ALA A 167 -12.16 -6.89 -0.86
N ARG A 168 -11.79 -5.84 -0.14
CA ARG A 168 -10.59 -5.75 0.70
C ARG A 168 -10.86 -6.35 2.09
N THR A 169 -9.81 -6.72 2.80
CA THR A 169 -9.89 -7.23 4.19
C THR A 169 -10.57 -6.24 5.14
N ALA A 170 -10.46 -4.94 4.89
CA ALA A 170 -11.15 -3.92 5.69
C ALA A 170 -12.68 -3.92 5.53
N GLY A 171 -13.21 -4.59 4.50
CA GLY A 171 -14.65 -4.72 4.25
C GLY A 171 -15.35 -5.77 5.10
N ILE A 172 -14.63 -6.61 5.85
CA ILE A 172 -15.22 -7.64 6.73
C ILE A 172 -16.13 -6.96 7.77
N GLY A 173 -17.33 -7.50 7.95
CA GLY A 173 -18.34 -7.00 8.89
C GLY A 173 -18.99 -5.68 8.49
N ARG A 174 -18.78 -5.19 7.26
CA ARG A 174 -19.45 -3.99 6.74
C ARG A 174 -20.77 -4.35 6.06
N SER A 175 -21.77 -3.50 6.27
CA SER A 175 -23.06 -3.63 5.62
C SER A 175 -22.99 -3.30 4.12
N ALA A 176 -23.91 -3.85 3.33
CA ALA A 176 -24.03 -3.53 1.90
C ALA A 176 -24.20 -2.01 1.66
N ALA A 177 -24.88 -1.30 2.56
CA ALA A 177 -25.03 0.16 2.49
C ALA A 177 -23.69 0.90 2.65
N GLU A 178 -22.84 0.50 3.60
CA GLU A 178 -21.50 1.06 3.77
C GLU A 178 -20.61 0.78 2.54
N LEU A 179 -20.68 -0.44 2.01
CA LEU A 179 -19.94 -0.84 0.81
C LEU A 179 -20.40 -0.08 -0.44
N GLN A 180 -21.71 0.10 -0.63
CA GLN A 180 -22.28 0.88 -1.73
C GLN A 180 -21.82 2.33 -1.67
N TRP A 181 -21.64 2.87 -0.48
CA TRP A 181 -21.25 4.25 -0.31
C TRP A 181 -19.78 4.50 -0.67
N ASP A 182 -18.86 3.59 -0.28
CA ASP A 182 -17.47 3.55 -0.77
C ASP A 182 -17.43 3.38 -2.29
N LEU A 183 -18.27 2.50 -2.85
CA LEU A 183 -18.41 2.28 -4.29
C LEU A 183 -18.86 3.53 -5.04
N ASN A 184 -19.87 4.24 -4.53
CA ASN A 184 -20.39 5.45 -5.16
C ASN A 184 -19.33 6.56 -5.28
N TYR A 185 -18.42 6.66 -4.32
CA TYR A 185 -17.27 7.58 -4.42
C TYR A 185 -16.35 7.20 -5.57
N MET A 186 -15.97 5.92 -5.67
CA MET A 186 -15.12 5.43 -6.77
C MET A 186 -15.79 5.56 -8.14
N LEU A 187 -17.10 5.35 -8.24
CA LEU A 187 -17.86 5.53 -9.48
C LEU A 187 -17.81 7.00 -9.95
N LYS A 188 -18.00 7.95 -9.04
CA LYS A 188 -17.86 9.39 -9.35
C LYS A 188 -16.44 9.74 -9.80
N LEU A 189 -15.44 9.20 -9.12
CA LEU A 189 -14.03 9.38 -9.51
C LEU A 189 -13.77 8.81 -10.91
N TRP A 190 -14.27 7.62 -11.21
CA TRP A 190 -14.16 7.02 -12.54
C TRP A 190 -14.82 7.88 -13.62
N THR A 191 -16.02 8.41 -13.37
CA THR A 191 -16.67 9.32 -14.32
C THR A 191 -15.80 10.54 -14.63
N ALA A 192 -15.20 11.16 -13.62
CA ALA A 192 -14.30 12.30 -13.82
C ALA A 192 -13.04 11.92 -14.62
N ILE A 193 -12.46 10.74 -14.36
CA ILE A 193 -11.31 10.21 -15.11
C ILE A 193 -11.67 9.96 -16.58
N ASP A 194 -12.81 9.32 -16.84
CA ASP A 194 -13.26 9.00 -18.20
C ASP A 194 -13.55 10.27 -19.01
N GLU A 195 -14.20 11.26 -18.41
CA GLU A 195 -14.43 12.58 -19.03
C GLU A 195 -13.12 13.31 -19.34
N ALA A 196 -12.17 13.33 -18.39
CA ALA A 196 -10.86 13.95 -18.59
C ALA A 196 -10.02 13.25 -19.67
N ALA A 197 -10.13 11.92 -19.79
CA ALA A 197 -9.45 11.15 -20.83
C ALA A 197 -9.89 11.53 -22.26
N GLN A 198 -11.13 12.02 -22.42
CA GLN A 198 -11.67 12.47 -23.70
C GLN A 198 -11.25 13.91 -24.06
N GLY A 199 -10.90 14.73 -23.07
CA GLY A 199 -10.69 16.18 -23.25
C GLY A 199 -9.35 16.60 -23.87
N GLY A 200 -8.32 15.76 -23.86
CA GLY A 200 -6.98 16.08 -24.35
C GLY A 200 -6.44 15.11 -25.39
N LYS A 201 -5.47 15.55 -26.22
CA LYS A 201 -4.70 14.69 -27.14
C LYS A 201 -3.27 14.52 -26.64
N GLY A 202 -2.64 13.40 -27.02
CA GLY A 202 -1.27 13.11 -26.63
C GLY A 202 -1.15 12.59 -25.19
N ALA A 203 0.07 12.64 -24.66
CA ALA A 203 0.42 12.09 -23.36
C ALA A 203 0.28 13.13 -22.24
N PHE A 204 -0.51 12.83 -21.21
CA PHE A 204 -0.67 13.70 -20.03
C PHE A 204 -1.27 12.95 -18.84
N LEU A 205 -1.00 13.48 -17.64
CA LEU A 205 -1.56 13.00 -16.37
C LEU A 205 -3.06 13.33 -16.31
N ILE A 206 -3.89 12.30 -16.07
CA ILE A 206 -5.34 12.44 -15.88
C ILE A 206 -5.69 12.44 -14.39
N TYR A 207 -5.12 11.49 -13.66
CA TYR A 207 -5.36 11.33 -12.24
C TYR A 207 -4.04 11.06 -11.53
N GLN A 208 -3.74 11.95 -10.60
CA GLN A 208 -2.69 11.74 -9.61
C GLN A 208 -3.30 10.95 -8.45
N GLU A 209 -2.65 9.85 -8.07
CA GLU A 209 -3.04 9.09 -6.90
C GLU A 209 -3.02 9.99 -5.66
N SER A 210 -3.90 9.67 -4.71
CA SER A 210 -4.15 10.48 -3.52
C SER A 210 -2.87 10.83 -2.74
N SER A 211 -2.87 12.00 -2.09
CA SER A 211 -1.77 12.40 -1.19
C SER A 211 -1.53 11.37 -0.08
N LEU A 212 -0.33 11.35 0.51
CA LEU A 212 0.01 10.48 1.66
C LEU A 212 -1.12 10.39 2.68
N VAL A 213 -1.72 11.53 3.03
CA VAL A 213 -2.77 11.63 4.04
C VAL A 213 -4.04 10.90 3.64
N ILE A 214 -4.52 11.12 2.41
CA ILE A 214 -5.75 10.48 1.93
C ILE A 214 -5.51 8.98 1.73
N ARG A 215 -4.36 8.59 1.18
CA ARG A 215 -3.97 7.17 1.08
C ARG A 215 -3.93 6.53 2.46
N ALA A 216 -3.31 7.19 3.43
CA ALA A 216 -3.18 6.63 4.75
C ALA A 216 -4.51 6.56 5.51
N ILE A 217 -5.42 7.51 5.33
CA ILE A 217 -6.77 7.39 5.88
C ILE A 217 -7.51 6.23 5.20
N ARG A 218 -7.51 6.17 3.86
CA ARG A 218 -8.16 5.08 3.10
C ARG A 218 -7.66 3.74 3.57
N ASP A 219 -6.34 3.60 3.63
CA ASP A 219 -5.69 2.35 3.89
C ASP A 219 -5.70 2.11 5.40
N TYR A 220 -5.03 2.93 6.22
CA TYR A 220 -4.73 2.66 7.65
C TYR A 220 -5.82 2.98 8.66
N PHE A 221 -6.80 3.81 8.33
CA PHE A 221 -7.80 4.14 9.33
C PHE A 221 -8.60 2.89 9.71
N THR A 222 -8.80 2.63 11.00
CA THR A 222 -9.58 1.51 11.52
C THR A 222 -10.45 1.99 12.68
N ALA A 223 -11.49 1.22 13.04
CA ALA A 223 -12.46 1.66 14.04
C ALA A 223 -11.84 1.95 15.43
N ASP A 224 -10.74 1.26 15.76
CA ASP A 224 -9.94 1.40 16.98
C ASP A 224 -9.01 2.63 17.00
N ILE A 225 -8.84 3.33 15.87
CA ILE A 225 -8.19 4.64 15.84
C ILE A 225 -9.15 5.67 16.43
N GLY A 226 -8.76 6.25 17.57
CA GLY A 226 -9.58 7.21 18.30
C GLY A 226 -9.58 8.59 17.63
N GLU A 227 -8.42 9.04 17.16
CA GLU A 227 -8.21 10.40 16.65
C GLU A 227 -7.20 10.40 15.48
N ILE A 228 -7.42 11.29 14.53
CA ILE A 228 -6.47 11.68 13.48
C ILE A 228 -6.06 13.12 13.77
N LEU A 229 -4.81 13.35 14.16
CA LEU A 229 -4.29 14.67 14.51
C LEU A 229 -3.43 15.22 13.37
N ILE A 230 -3.76 16.42 12.90
CA ILE A 230 -3.11 17.06 11.75
C ILE A 230 -2.61 18.45 12.13
N ASP A 231 -1.33 18.72 11.91
CA ASP A 231 -0.64 19.94 12.35
C ASP A 231 -0.72 21.14 11.38
N THR A 232 -1.38 20.97 10.22
CA THR A 232 -1.52 22.02 9.18
C THR A 232 -2.98 22.16 8.72
N ASP A 233 -3.44 23.38 8.47
CA ASP A 233 -4.87 23.69 8.23
C ASP A 233 -5.38 23.18 6.86
N ASP A 234 -4.59 23.34 5.80
CA ASP A 234 -4.93 22.89 4.44
C ASP A 234 -5.13 21.37 4.37
N ILE A 235 -4.23 20.61 4.98
CA ILE A 235 -4.28 19.15 5.04
C ILE A 235 -5.42 18.70 5.95
N PHE A 236 -5.68 19.42 7.04
CA PHE A 236 -6.83 19.15 7.89
C PHE A 236 -8.14 19.30 7.12
N GLU A 237 -8.30 20.38 6.35
CA GLU A 237 -9.49 20.61 5.53
C GLU A 237 -9.67 19.51 4.48
N GLN A 238 -8.60 19.14 3.76
CA GLN A 238 -8.64 18.04 2.77
C GLN A 238 -9.03 16.71 3.41
N ALA A 239 -8.39 16.34 4.52
CA ALA A 239 -8.69 15.10 5.25
C ALA A 239 -10.12 15.09 5.79
N HIS A 240 -10.58 16.21 6.36
CA HIS A 240 -11.94 16.34 6.89
C HIS A 240 -12.98 16.26 5.77
N GLN A 241 -12.75 16.90 4.62
CA GLN A 241 -13.61 16.78 3.45
C GLN A 241 -13.68 15.34 2.97
N PHE A 242 -12.54 14.67 2.79
CA PHE A 242 -12.51 13.26 2.39
C PHE A 242 -13.28 12.37 3.38
N MET A 243 -13.03 12.51 4.68
CA MET A 243 -13.75 11.76 5.71
C MET A 243 -15.24 12.06 5.72
N THR A 244 -15.67 13.29 5.45
CA THR A 244 -17.11 13.63 5.36
C THR A 244 -17.78 12.94 4.16
N HIS A 245 -17.06 12.81 3.04
CA HIS A 245 -17.58 12.18 1.82
C HIS A 245 -17.47 10.66 1.80
N VAL A 246 -16.57 10.06 2.58
CA VAL A 246 -16.27 8.61 2.56
C VAL A 246 -16.59 7.92 3.88
N MET A 247 -16.59 8.61 5.03
CA MET A 247 -16.90 8.09 6.38
C MET A 247 -17.44 9.15 7.40
N PRO A 248 -18.64 9.75 7.23
CA PRO A 248 -19.10 10.96 7.90
C PRO A 248 -19.34 10.72 9.37
N GLU A 249 -19.78 9.51 9.73
CA GLU A 249 -19.92 9.07 11.12
C GLU A 249 -18.61 9.20 11.91
N THR A 250 -17.46 9.11 11.25
CA THR A 250 -16.13 9.20 11.87
C THR A 250 -15.35 10.47 11.48
N ALA A 251 -15.95 11.38 10.71
CA ALA A 251 -15.31 12.63 10.31
C ALA A 251 -14.89 13.49 11.51
N HIS A 252 -15.67 13.45 12.60
CA HIS A 252 -15.37 14.14 13.86
C HIS A 252 -14.05 13.68 14.54
N LYS A 253 -13.48 12.53 14.14
CA LYS A 253 -12.19 12.04 14.65
C LYS A 253 -11.00 12.78 14.04
N VAL A 254 -11.19 13.47 12.91
CA VAL A 254 -10.17 14.34 12.32
C VAL A 254 -10.11 15.63 13.12
N LYS A 255 -8.96 15.94 13.70
CA LYS A 255 -8.75 17.11 14.56
C LYS A 255 -7.50 17.87 14.14
N ARG A 256 -7.64 19.19 14.11
CA ARG A 256 -6.53 20.12 13.90
C ARG A 256 -5.72 20.25 15.19
N TYR A 257 -4.42 19.95 15.14
CA TYR A 257 -3.48 20.03 16.26
C TYR A 257 -2.84 21.42 16.36
N ARG A 258 -3.08 22.16 17.45
CA ARG A 258 -2.66 23.57 17.60
C ARG A 258 -1.78 23.85 18.83
N ASP A 259 -1.23 22.83 19.48
CA ASP A 259 -0.37 23.03 20.64
C ASP A 259 1.01 23.56 20.21
N ASP A 260 1.70 24.27 21.11
CA ASP A 260 3.02 24.85 20.87
C ASP A 260 4.12 23.79 20.63
N ALA A 261 3.99 22.62 21.27
CA ALA A 261 4.95 21.53 21.12
C ALA A 261 4.76 20.84 19.77
N PRO A 262 5.81 20.52 19.00
CA PRO A 262 5.67 19.77 17.76
C PRO A 262 4.95 18.44 17.96
N LEU A 263 4.09 18.06 17.01
CA LEU A 263 3.16 16.93 17.14
C LEU A 263 3.88 15.64 17.56
N PHE A 264 4.92 15.23 16.85
CA PHE A 264 5.62 13.97 17.15
C PHE A 264 6.41 14.01 18.45
N SER A 265 6.97 15.17 18.81
CA SER A 265 7.63 15.38 20.10
C SER A 265 6.64 15.27 21.27
N ARG A 266 5.42 15.80 21.12
CA ARG A 266 4.35 15.70 22.12
C ARG A 266 4.00 14.24 22.45
N PHE A 267 4.03 13.37 21.45
CA PHE A 267 3.77 11.93 21.59
C PHE A 267 5.02 11.08 21.86
N GLN A 268 6.21 11.69 21.98
CA GLN A 268 7.49 11.03 22.26
C GLN A 268 7.88 9.95 21.24
N ILE A 269 7.55 10.18 19.96
CA ILE A 269 7.86 9.22 18.89
C ILE A 269 9.04 9.60 18.02
N GLU A 270 9.58 10.83 18.12
CA GLU A 270 10.71 11.28 17.29
C GLU A 270 11.92 10.32 17.38
N HIS A 271 12.30 9.94 18.60
CA HIS A 271 13.41 9.02 18.81
C HIS A 271 13.14 7.59 18.27
N GLN A 272 11.87 7.16 18.27
CA GLN A 272 11.49 5.86 17.69
C GLN A 272 11.58 5.88 16.16
N ILE A 273 11.32 7.04 15.54
CA ILE A 273 11.50 7.25 14.10
C ILE A 273 13.00 7.24 13.78
N GLU A 274 13.83 7.98 14.51
CA GLU A 274 15.29 8.00 14.31
C GLU A 274 15.92 6.60 14.44
N THR A 275 15.53 5.85 15.46
CA THR A 275 16.01 4.47 15.68
C THR A 275 15.51 3.52 14.60
N ALA A 276 14.35 3.77 14.00
CA ALA A 276 13.84 2.98 12.88
C ALA A 276 14.70 3.12 11.61
N PHE A 277 15.54 4.14 11.47
CA PHE A 277 16.51 4.23 10.37
C PHE A 277 17.93 3.83 10.75
N SER A 278 18.15 3.45 12.02
CA SER A 278 19.46 3.02 12.50
C SER A 278 19.80 1.61 12.00
N ARG A 279 21.10 1.32 11.79
CA ARG A 279 21.55 -0.04 11.41
C ARG A 279 21.26 -1.07 12.52
N THR A 280 21.36 -0.66 13.78
CA THR A 280 21.18 -1.52 14.96
C THR A 280 20.01 -1.02 15.79
N VAL A 281 19.13 -1.93 16.20
CA VAL A 281 17.96 -1.64 17.02
C VAL A 281 18.00 -2.48 18.29
N ASN A 282 17.94 -1.84 19.45
CA ASN A 282 18.00 -2.52 20.74
C ASN A 282 16.68 -3.21 21.08
N LEU A 283 16.77 -4.40 21.67
CA LEU A 283 15.65 -5.18 22.17
C LEU A 283 15.40 -4.92 23.67
N PRO A 284 14.17 -5.11 24.18
CA PRO A 284 13.82 -4.86 25.57
C PRO A 284 14.73 -5.53 26.61
N SER A 285 15.16 -6.78 26.37
CA SER A 285 16.06 -7.51 27.27
C SER A 285 17.55 -7.20 27.07
N GLY A 286 17.88 -6.15 26.31
CA GLY A 286 19.26 -5.69 26.07
C GLY A 286 19.99 -6.38 24.92
N GLY A 287 19.31 -7.26 24.18
CA GLY A 287 19.79 -7.75 22.87
C GLY A 287 19.67 -6.66 21.80
N ALA A 288 19.97 -7.00 20.55
CA ALA A 288 19.80 -6.10 19.43
C ALA A 288 19.58 -6.87 18.12
N ILE A 289 18.87 -6.26 17.18
CA ILE A 289 18.85 -6.70 15.79
C ILE A 289 19.71 -5.76 14.94
N VAL A 290 20.38 -6.31 13.93
CA VAL A 290 21.22 -5.57 12.98
C VAL A 290 20.66 -5.79 11.59
N ILE A 291 20.34 -4.72 10.88
CA ILE A 291 19.68 -4.78 9.57
C ILE A 291 20.64 -4.24 8.51
N ASP A 292 20.98 -5.08 7.53
CA ASP A 292 21.89 -4.75 6.42
C ASP A 292 21.21 -4.94 5.05
N HIS A 293 21.41 -3.97 4.16
CA HIS A 293 20.89 -4.00 2.81
C HIS A 293 21.94 -4.51 1.82
N THR A 294 21.56 -5.46 0.98
CA THR A 294 22.35 -5.92 -0.17
C THR A 294 21.63 -5.58 -1.47
N GLU A 295 22.24 -5.93 -2.62
CA GLU A 295 21.63 -5.69 -3.93
C GLU A 295 20.32 -6.47 -4.15
N ALA A 296 20.23 -7.69 -3.60
CA ALA A 296 19.13 -8.62 -3.88
C ALA A 296 18.23 -8.92 -2.67
N LEU A 297 18.75 -8.74 -1.45
CA LEU A 297 18.05 -9.08 -0.21
C LEU A 297 18.40 -8.15 0.95
N VAL A 298 17.59 -8.20 2.01
CA VAL A 298 17.89 -7.60 3.31
C VAL A 298 18.26 -8.71 4.27
N SER A 299 19.38 -8.58 4.97
CA SER A 299 19.81 -9.52 6.02
C SER A 299 19.60 -8.91 7.39
N VAL A 300 19.08 -9.71 8.33
CA VAL A 300 18.88 -9.33 9.72
C VAL A 300 19.62 -10.32 10.63
N ASP A 301 20.47 -9.81 11.51
CA ASP A 301 21.22 -10.58 12.50
C ASP A 301 20.70 -10.29 13.91
N VAL A 302 20.61 -11.30 14.77
CA VAL A 302 20.07 -11.20 16.15
C VAL A 302 21.17 -11.44 17.18
N ASN A 303 21.47 -10.41 17.95
CA ASN A 303 22.48 -10.46 19.01
C ASN A 303 21.82 -10.48 20.39
N SER A 304 22.25 -11.39 21.27
CA SER A 304 21.86 -11.37 22.68
C SER A 304 22.69 -10.39 23.50
N ALA A 305 22.12 -9.87 24.58
CA ALA A 305 22.85 -9.05 25.53
C ALA A 305 23.98 -9.86 26.19
N ARG A 306 25.08 -9.21 26.60
CA ARG A 306 26.13 -9.82 27.45
C ARG A 306 25.68 -10.20 28.88
N ALA A 307 24.39 -10.43 29.10
CA ALA A 307 23.80 -10.73 30.41
C ALA A 307 23.78 -12.25 30.69
N THR A 308 24.92 -12.92 30.59
CA THR A 308 25.12 -14.30 31.06
C THR A 308 25.42 -14.32 32.57
N ARG A 309 24.65 -13.60 33.39
CA ARG A 309 24.70 -13.78 34.85
C ARG A 309 23.76 -14.93 35.25
N GLY A 310 24.14 -16.16 34.87
CA GLY A 310 23.65 -17.40 35.47
C GLY A 310 22.29 -17.96 35.04
N GLY A 311 21.67 -17.43 33.98
CA GLY A 311 20.44 -18.00 33.40
C GLY A 311 20.71 -19.10 32.36
N ASP A 312 19.70 -19.91 32.08
CA ASP A 312 19.72 -20.92 31.00
C ASP A 312 19.97 -20.22 29.64
N ILE A 313 20.96 -20.72 28.89
CA ILE A 313 21.36 -20.17 27.60
C ILE A 313 20.23 -20.36 26.59
N GLU A 314 19.55 -21.51 26.62
CA GLU A 314 18.47 -21.84 25.69
C GLU A 314 17.25 -20.93 25.93
N GLU A 315 16.91 -20.68 27.20
CA GLU A 315 15.84 -19.75 27.58
C GLU A 315 16.16 -18.32 27.13
N THR A 316 17.42 -17.90 27.29
CA THR A 316 17.87 -16.57 26.89
C THR A 316 17.84 -16.40 25.37
N ALA A 317 18.26 -17.41 24.61
CA ALA A 317 18.20 -17.41 23.15
C ALA A 317 16.74 -17.33 22.67
N THR A 318 15.87 -18.18 23.23
CA THR A 318 14.44 -18.21 22.88
C THR A 318 13.77 -16.88 23.16
N ARG A 319 13.97 -16.31 24.37
CA ARG A 319 13.41 -14.99 24.72
C ARG A 319 13.90 -13.89 23.77
N THR A 320 15.19 -13.86 23.47
CA THR A 320 15.77 -12.85 22.57
C THR A 320 15.21 -12.97 21.16
N ASN A 321 15.06 -14.20 20.65
CA ASN A 321 14.48 -14.44 19.32
C ASN A 321 13.00 -14.07 19.25
N LEU A 322 12.23 -14.28 20.33
CA LEU A 322 10.83 -13.83 20.40
C LEU A 322 10.70 -12.30 20.38
N GLU A 323 11.56 -11.60 21.13
CA GLU A 323 11.65 -10.13 21.07
C GLU A 323 12.08 -9.64 19.69
N ALA A 324 13.07 -10.32 19.08
CA ALA A 324 13.56 -10.02 17.75
C ALA A 324 12.45 -10.22 16.70
N ALA A 325 11.66 -11.30 16.78
CA ALA A 325 10.56 -11.54 15.84
C ALA A 325 9.55 -10.40 15.81
N ASP A 326 9.18 -9.86 16.99
CA ASP A 326 8.30 -8.70 17.09
C ASP A 326 8.92 -7.43 16.51
N GLU A 327 10.18 -7.17 16.84
CA GLU A 327 10.86 -5.96 16.42
C GLU A 327 11.18 -5.99 14.92
N ILE A 328 11.55 -7.14 14.37
CA ILE A 328 11.75 -7.33 12.92
C ILE A 328 10.47 -7.02 12.16
N ALA A 329 9.33 -7.60 12.58
CA ALA A 329 8.05 -7.33 11.95
C ALA A 329 7.66 -5.84 12.03
N ARG A 330 8.00 -5.17 13.13
CA ARG A 330 7.80 -3.73 13.29
C ARG A 330 8.71 -2.92 12.34
N GLN A 331 10.00 -3.23 12.30
CA GLN A 331 10.99 -2.55 11.46
C GLN A 331 10.71 -2.74 9.96
N MET A 332 10.19 -3.90 9.55
CA MET A 332 9.76 -4.13 8.17
C MET A 332 8.73 -3.09 7.72
N ARG A 333 7.74 -2.79 8.58
CA ARG A 333 6.73 -1.75 8.29
C ARG A 333 7.33 -0.35 8.31
N LEU A 334 8.05 0.01 9.39
CA LEU A 334 8.58 1.36 9.56
C LEU A 334 9.58 1.80 8.48
N ARG A 335 10.24 0.84 7.84
CA ARG A 335 11.22 1.08 6.78
C ARG A 335 10.68 0.74 5.39
N ASP A 336 9.41 0.32 5.27
CA ASP A 336 8.80 -0.20 4.04
C ASP A 336 9.70 -1.24 3.33
N LEU A 337 10.19 -2.23 4.09
CA LEU A 337 11.12 -3.25 3.56
C LEU A 337 10.38 -4.21 2.63
N GLY A 338 10.77 -4.20 1.34
CA GLY A 338 10.30 -5.16 0.34
C GLY A 338 11.40 -6.10 -0.17
N GLY A 339 10.99 -7.23 -0.75
CA GLY A 339 11.89 -8.19 -1.38
C GLY A 339 12.20 -9.41 -0.50
N LEU A 340 13.34 -10.06 -0.76
CA LEU A 340 13.79 -11.20 0.04
C LEU A 340 14.41 -10.67 1.34
N ILE A 341 13.92 -11.16 2.48
CA ILE A 341 14.46 -10.83 3.80
C ILE A 341 14.92 -12.13 4.45
N VAL A 342 16.18 -12.16 4.89
CA VAL A 342 16.80 -13.31 5.55
C VAL A 342 17.09 -12.92 6.99
N VAL A 343 16.59 -13.70 7.94
CA VAL A 343 16.79 -13.48 9.37
C VAL A 343 17.65 -14.60 9.95
N ASP A 344 18.78 -14.23 10.54
CA ASP A 344 19.70 -15.09 11.27
C ASP A 344 19.35 -15.00 12.77
N PHE A 345 18.47 -15.90 13.22
CA PHE A 345 18.11 -16.01 14.64
C PHE A 345 19.20 -16.76 15.41
N ILE A 346 19.29 -16.51 16.72
CA ILE A 346 20.20 -17.25 17.60
C ILE A 346 19.83 -18.73 17.56
N ASP A 347 20.83 -19.60 17.45
CA ASP A 347 20.64 -21.05 17.49
C ASP A 347 19.86 -21.49 18.74
N MET A 348 18.87 -22.35 18.53
CA MET A 348 18.06 -22.98 19.57
C MET A 348 18.11 -24.48 19.37
N GLU A 349 18.42 -25.25 20.41
CA GLU A 349 18.50 -26.72 20.33
C GLU A 349 17.10 -27.34 20.19
N GLU A 350 16.12 -26.82 20.93
CA GLU A 350 14.78 -27.40 20.96
C GLU A 350 13.96 -27.01 19.72
N SER A 351 13.42 -28.02 19.03
CA SER A 351 12.52 -27.80 17.89
C SER A 351 11.24 -27.06 18.24
N LYS A 352 10.82 -27.13 19.52
CA LYS A 352 9.66 -26.41 20.03
C LYS A 352 9.92 -24.89 20.03
N ASN A 353 11.08 -24.46 20.48
CA ASN A 353 11.48 -23.05 20.53
C ASN A 353 11.58 -22.45 19.12
N ARG A 354 12.16 -23.18 18.16
CA ARG A 354 12.18 -22.78 16.74
C ARG A 354 10.77 -22.53 16.19
N ARG A 355 9.84 -23.47 16.43
CA ARG A 355 8.44 -23.32 16.00
C ARG A 355 7.73 -22.14 16.66
N GLU A 356 8.03 -21.87 17.93
CA GLU A 356 7.45 -20.75 18.66
C GLU A 356 7.89 -19.41 18.07
N VAL A 357 9.17 -19.26 17.74
CA VAL A 357 9.70 -18.06 17.07
C VAL A 357 9.11 -17.89 15.67
N GLU A 358 9.04 -18.95 14.87
CA GLU A 358 8.38 -18.92 13.56
C GLU A 358 6.91 -18.48 13.66
N GLN A 359 6.18 -19.03 14.63
CA GLN A 359 4.79 -18.68 14.86
C GLN A 359 4.64 -17.22 15.34
N ARG A 360 5.51 -16.77 16.25
CA ARG A 360 5.53 -15.39 16.74
C ARG A 360 5.77 -14.40 15.61
N LEU A 361 6.74 -14.68 14.75
CA LEU A 361 7.04 -13.85 13.58
C LEU A 361 5.85 -13.80 12.62
N ARG A 362 5.22 -14.95 12.33
CA ARG A 362 3.99 -15.01 11.51
C ARG A 362 2.88 -14.17 12.11
N ASP A 363 2.64 -14.28 13.43
CA ASP A 363 1.58 -13.52 14.10
C ASP A 363 1.87 -12.02 14.12
N ALA A 364 3.12 -11.61 14.29
CA ALA A 364 3.53 -10.20 14.22
C ALA A 364 3.40 -9.62 12.79
N LEU A 365 3.65 -10.44 11.76
CA LEU A 365 3.51 -10.07 10.35
C LEU A 365 2.07 -10.10 9.84
N ARG A 366 1.12 -10.74 10.54
CA ARG A 366 -0.32 -10.69 10.17
C ARG A 366 -0.90 -9.28 10.18
N GLN A 367 -0.31 -8.38 10.97
CA GLN A 367 -0.70 -6.97 11.01
C GLN A 367 -0.19 -6.19 9.79
N ASP A 368 0.79 -6.75 9.07
CA ASP A 368 1.32 -6.16 7.86
C ASP A 368 0.36 -6.32 6.67
N ARG A 369 0.30 -5.28 5.85
CA ARG A 369 -0.51 -5.25 4.64
C ARG A 369 0.25 -5.74 3.44
N ALA A 370 1.57 -5.62 3.43
CA ALA A 370 2.40 -6.22 2.43
C ALA A 370 2.20 -7.75 2.45
N ARG A 371 2.32 -8.37 1.28
CA ARG A 371 2.22 -9.83 1.20
C ARG A 371 3.54 -10.43 1.66
N VAL A 372 3.52 -11.03 2.84
CA VAL A 372 4.60 -11.88 3.36
C VAL A 372 4.35 -13.32 2.91
N GLN A 373 5.40 -14.05 2.55
CA GLN A 373 5.36 -15.49 2.22
C GLN A 373 6.18 -16.29 3.21
#